data_AF-A0A3B1CNV6-F1
#
_entry.id   AF-A0A3B1CNV6-F1
#
_cell.length_a   1.000
_cell.length_b   1.000
_cell.length_c   1.000
_cell.angle_alpha   90.00
_cell.angle_beta   90.00
_cell.angle_gamma   90.00
#
_symmetry.space_group_name_H-M   'P 1'
#
loop_
_entity.id
_entity.type
_entity.pdbx_description
1 polymer ?
#
loop_
_entity_poly.entity_id
_entity_poly.type
_entity_poly.pdbx_seq_one_letter_code
_entity_poly.pdbx_strand_id
1 'polypeptide(L)'
;MKKVLIIILIASSAVYGQSPYGSMPLAHTYSIVTIDKNTGEMGVAVQSHWFSVGTIVTWGEAGVGVVATQSFVNPTFGPDGLKLLKEGKSAQRSC
;
A
#
# COMPACT_ATOMS: atom_id res chain seq x y z
N MET A 1 -16.22 -9.90 45.92
CA MET A 1 -17.22 -9.07 45.20
C MET A 1 -16.60 -7.86 44.51
N LYS A 2 -15.89 -6.95 45.21
CA LYS A 2 -15.25 -5.76 44.58
C LYS A 2 -14.32 -6.06 43.39
N LYS A 3 -13.51 -7.12 43.48
CA LYS A 3 -12.60 -7.54 42.39
C LYS A 3 -13.34 -8.02 41.13
N VAL A 4 -14.47 -8.69 41.30
CA VAL A 4 -15.33 -9.16 40.18
C VAL A 4 -15.98 -7.98 39.49
N LEU A 5 -16.43 -6.98 40.26
CA LEU A 5 -17.02 -5.75 39.74
C LEU A 5 -16.01 -4.95 38.88
N ILE A 6 -14.74 -4.88 39.31
CA ILE A 6 -13.67 -4.20 38.56
C ILE A 6 -13.36 -4.92 37.24
N ILE A 7 -13.33 -6.25 37.24
CA ILE A 7 -13.08 -7.04 36.01
C ILE A 7 -14.22 -6.84 34.99
N ILE A 8 -15.47 -6.82 35.45
CA ILE A 8 -16.62 -6.55 34.59
C ILE A 8 -16.56 -5.13 34.03
N LEU A 9 -16.16 -4.13 34.82
CA LEU A 9 -16.03 -2.74 34.37
C LEU A 9 -14.98 -2.59 33.25
N ILE A 10 -13.83 -3.25 33.39
CA ILE A 10 -12.74 -3.23 32.39
C ILE A 10 -13.15 -3.97 31.12
N ALA A 11 -13.88 -5.08 31.25
CA ALA A 11 -14.40 -5.84 30.10
C ALA A 11 -15.52 -5.11 29.35
N SER A 12 -16.22 -4.16 30.00
CA SER A 12 -17.32 -3.40 29.41
C SER A 12 -16.86 -2.20 28.57
N SER A 13 -15.63 -1.74 28.76
CA SER A 13 -15.02 -0.76 27.88
C SER A 13 -14.66 -1.41 26.55
N ALA A 14 -15.55 -1.26 25.56
CA ALA A 14 -15.27 -1.63 24.17
C ALA A 14 -14.07 -0.81 23.67
N VAL A 15 -12.89 -1.45 23.62
CA VAL A 15 -11.69 -0.87 23.02
C VAL A 15 -11.86 -0.97 21.52
N TYR A 16 -12.42 0.06 20.91
CA TYR A 16 -12.40 0.20 19.45
C TYR A 16 -10.99 0.65 19.06
N GLY A 17 -10.22 -0.24 18.44
CA GLY A 17 -8.88 0.10 17.94
C GLY A 17 -8.90 1.13 16.81
N GLN A 18 -10.06 1.34 16.16
CA GLN A 18 -10.20 2.17 14.97
C GLN A 18 -11.54 2.91 14.99
N SER A 19 -11.47 4.23 14.79
CA SER A 19 -12.64 5.06 14.53
C SER A 19 -12.79 5.22 13.02
N PRO A 20 -13.86 4.74 12.38
CA PRO A 20 -14.08 4.96 10.96
C PRO A 20 -14.21 6.47 10.69
N TYR A 21 -13.42 6.99 9.75
CA TYR A 21 -13.48 8.39 9.36
C TYR A 21 -14.62 8.60 8.35
N GLY A 22 -15.70 9.26 8.77
CA GLY A 22 -16.80 9.63 7.89
C GLY A 22 -17.61 8.45 7.33
N SER A 23 -18.33 8.69 6.23
CA SER A 23 -19.20 7.70 5.56
C SER A 23 -18.45 6.71 4.66
N MET A 24 -17.13 6.89 4.49
CA MET A 24 -16.28 6.03 3.67
C MET A 24 -15.20 5.40 4.57
N PRO A 25 -15.47 4.24 5.18
CA PRO A 25 -14.55 3.59 6.11
C PRO A 25 -13.31 2.98 5.43
N LEU A 26 -13.17 3.14 4.11
CA LEU A 26 -12.04 2.59 3.37
C LEU A 26 -10.76 3.39 3.68
N ALA A 27 -9.74 2.64 4.10
CA ALA A 27 -8.41 3.14 4.39
C ALA A 27 -7.82 3.95 3.24
N HIS A 28 -7.33 5.15 3.55
CA HIS A 28 -6.54 5.95 2.62
C HIS A 28 -5.25 5.19 2.27
N THR A 29 -5.04 4.95 0.97
CA THR A 29 -3.78 4.40 0.43
C THR A 29 -3.23 5.39 -0.58
N TYR A 30 -1.95 5.74 -0.43
CA TYR A 30 -1.25 6.58 -1.38
C TYR A 30 0.11 5.96 -1.71
N SER A 31 0.53 6.13 -2.95
CA SER A 31 1.81 5.67 -3.45
C SER A 31 2.52 6.78 -4.21
N ILE A 32 3.84 6.68 -4.29
CA ILE A 32 4.70 7.62 -5.02
C ILE A 32 5.75 6.84 -5.80
N VAL A 33 6.00 7.27 -7.03
CA VAL A 33 7.14 6.85 -7.85
C VAL A 33 8.03 8.07 -8.08
N THR A 34 9.35 7.87 -8.03
CA THR A 34 10.34 8.92 -8.19
C THR A 34 11.46 8.47 -9.11
N ILE A 35 12.11 9.45 -9.76
CA ILE A 35 13.33 9.25 -10.53
C ILE A 35 14.31 10.37 -10.20
N ASP A 36 15.54 10.01 -9.85
CA ASP A 36 16.66 10.96 -9.86
C ASP A 36 17.20 11.07 -11.28
N LYS A 37 17.08 12.26 -11.87
CA LYS A 37 17.50 12.52 -13.25
C LYS A 37 19.02 12.51 -13.44
N ASN A 38 19.80 12.70 -12.37
CA ASN A 38 21.26 12.75 -12.46
C ASN A 38 21.86 11.33 -12.50
N THR A 39 21.30 10.42 -11.71
CA THR A 39 21.80 9.05 -11.55
C THR A 39 20.98 8.01 -12.32
N GLY A 40 19.72 8.32 -12.64
CA GLY A 40 18.76 7.38 -13.21
C GLY A 40 18.14 6.43 -12.18
N GLU A 41 18.43 6.61 -10.88
CA GLU A 41 17.85 5.80 -9.82
C GLU A 41 16.34 6.06 -9.73
N MET A 42 15.57 4.99 -9.54
CA MET A 42 14.12 5.04 -9.42
C MET A 42 13.66 4.46 -8.09
N GLY A 43 12.69 5.13 -7.47
CA GLY A 43 12.12 4.74 -6.19
C GLY A 43 10.62 4.56 -6.28
N VAL A 44 10.08 3.64 -5.48
CA VAL A 44 8.65 3.46 -5.29
C VAL A 44 8.35 3.25 -3.82
N ALA A 45 7.29 3.90 -3.33
CA ALA A 45 6.84 3.75 -1.95
C ALA A 45 5.31 3.77 -1.88
N VAL A 46 4.78 3.11 -0.85
CA VAL A 46 3.35 3.07 -0.55
C VAL A 46 3.14 3.26 0.95
N GLN A 47 2.08 3.98 1.31
CA GLN A 47 1.54 4.00 2.65
C GLN A 47 0.08 3.54 2.57
N SER A 48 -0.27 2.63 3.48
CA SER A 48 -1.63 2.12 3.62
C SER A 48 -1.84 1.68 5.05
N HIS A 49 -3.12 1.55 5.39
CA HIS A 49 -3.56 0.84 6.58
C HIS A 49 -3.72 -0.68 6.32
N TRP A 50 -3.44 -1.16 5.11
CA TRP A 50 -3.41 -2.58 4.78
C TRP A 50 -2.12 -3.26 5.25
N PHE A 51 -2.25 -4.45 5.85
CA PHE A 51 -1.12 -5.20 6.38
C PHE A 51 -0.15 -5.60 5.25
N SER A 52 1.15 -5.34 5.43
CA SER A 52 2.21 -5.74 4.50
C SER A 52 2.04 -5.22 3.06
N VAL A 53 1.42 -4.04 2.88
CA VAL A 53 1.07 -3.48 1.56
C VAL A 53 2.26 -3.36 0.59
N GLY A 54 3.48 -3.12 1.10
CA GLY A 54 4.67 -2.98 0.25
C GLY A 54 4.92 -4.21 -0.62
N THR A 55 4.72 -5.41 -0.08
CA THR A 55 4.97 -6.67 -0.79
C THR A 55 4.08 -6.91 -2.01
N ILE A 56 2.95 -6.18 -2.12
CA ILE A 56 1.95 -6.37 -3.18
C ILE A 56 1.78 -5.14 -4.07
N VAL A 57 2.15 -3.94 -3.60
CA VAL A 57 2.00 -2.69 -4.36
C VAL A 57 3.29 -2.25 -5.05
N THR A 58 4.46 -2.44 -4.42
CA THR A 58 5.71 -1.82 -4.89
C THR A 58 6.56 -2.81 -5.66
N TRP A 59 6.79 -2.51 -6.94
CA TRP A 59 7.57 -3.34 -7.86
C TRP A 59 8.72 -2.54 -8.46
N GLY A 60 9.87 -3.17 -8.62
CA GLY A 60 11.04 -2.55 -9.23
C GLY A 60 11.98 -3.58 -9.84
N GLU A 61 12.52 -3.26 -11.02
CA GLU A 61 13.55 -4.04 -11.69
C GLU A 61 14.67 -3.11 -12.18
N ALA A 62 15.91 -3.42 -11.79
CA ALA A 62 17.08 -2.62 -12.14
C ALA A 62 17.27 -2.55 -13.66
N GLY A 63 17.49 -1.33 -14.18
CA GLY A 63 17.62 -1.08 -15.62
C GLY A 63 16.29 -1.11 -16.39
N VAL A 64 15.16 -1.37 -15.74
CA VAL A 64 13.82 -1.37 -16.36
C VAL A 64 12.96 -0.24 -15.81
N GLY A 65 12.70 -0.23 -14.50
CA GLY A 65 11.88 0.80 -13.87
C GLY A 65 11.15 0.33 -12.61
N VAL A 66 10.17 1.13 -12.19
CA VAL A 66 9.35 0.88 -10.99
C VAL A 66 7.86 1.02 -11.31
N VAL A 67 7.03 0.25 -10.62
CA VAL A 67 5.56 0.22 -10.78
C VAL A 67 4.89 0.20 -9.41
N ALA A 68 3.84 1.01 -9.25
CA ALA A 68 2.97 1.00 -8.07
C ALA A 68 1.55 0.60 -8.48
N THR A 69 1.07 -0.55 -8.00
CA THR A 69 -0.28 -1.05 -8.34
C THR A 69 -1.25 -0.81 -7.18
N GLN A 70 -2.20 0.11 -7.32
CA GLN A 70 -3.13 0.49 -6.23
C GLN A 70 -4.62 0.41 -6.60
N SER A 71 -5.48 0.60 -5.59
CA SER A 71 -6.85 0.06 -5.43
C SER A 71 -6.85 -1.38 -4.89
N PHE A 72 -7.91 -2.17 -5.11
CA PHE A 72 -7.90 -3.61 -4.85
C PHE A 72 -6.81 -4.27 -5.70
N VAL A 73 -5.72 -4.66 -5.03
CA VAL A 73 -4.50 -5.10 -5.71
C VAL A 73 -4.75 -6.41 -6.45
N ASN A 74 -4.43 -6.42 -7.74
CA ASN A 74 -4.12 -7.63 -8.48
C ASN A 74 -2.59 -7.76 -8.58
N PRO A 75 -1.97 -8.74 -7.89
CA PRO A 75 -0.51 -8.89 -7.88
C PRO A 75 0.12 -9.11 -9.26
N THR A 76 -0.65 -9.51 -10.28
CA THR A 76 -0.10 -9.73 -11.63
C THR A 76 0.31 -8.43 -12.32
N PHE A 77 -0.33 -7.30 -11.98
CA PHE A 77 -0.10 -6.03 -12.67
C PHE A 77 1.31 -5.47 -12.47
N GLY A 78 1.99 -5.77 -11.36
CA GLY A 78 3.35 -5.33 -11.12
C GLY A 78 4.35 -5.93 -12.12
N PRO A 79 4.46 -7.28 -12.16
CA PRO A 79 5.29 -7.98 -13.14
C PRO A 79 4.91 -7.66 -14.60
N ASP A 80 3.61 -7.55 -14.92
CA ASP A 80 3.14 -7.23 -16.27
C ASP A 80 3.57 -5.81 -16.69
N GLY A 81 3.44 -4.83 -15.79
CA GLY A 81 3.90 -3.46 -16.04
C GLY A 81 5.42 -3.39 -16.24
N LEU A 82 6.20 -4.08 -15.41
CA LEU A 82 7.66 -4.18 -15.58
C LEU A 82 8.03 -4.84 -16.92
N LYS A 83 7.32 -5.89 -17.32
CA LYS A 83 7.54 -6.54 -18.62
C LYS A 83 7.30 -5.56 -19.78
N LEU A 84 6.22 -4.78 -19.75
CA LEU A 84 5.92 -3.79 -20.78
C LEU A 84 6.99 -2.67 -20.82
N LEU A 85 7.45 -2.21 -19.66
CA LEU A 85 8.58 -1.27 -19.58
C LEU A 85 9.85 -1.87 -20.19
N LYS A 86 10.13 -3.14 -19.92
CA LYS A 86 11.29 -3.86 -20.47
C LYS A 86 11.22 -4.02 -21.99
N GLU A 87 10.02 -4.11 -22.55
CA GLU A 87 9.76 -4.09 -23.99
C GLU A 87 9.88 -2.68 -24.62
N GLY A 88 10.24 -1.66 -23.83
CA GLY A 88 10.42 -0.29 -24.30
C GLY A 88 9.11 0.50 -24.45
N LYS A 89 8.00 0.01 -23.88
CA LYS A 89 6.76 0.80 -23.82
C LYS A 89 6.95 2.00 -22.88
N SER A 90 6.33 3.13 -23.23
CA SER A 90 6.28 4.28 -22.33
C SER A 90 5.47 3.94 -21.09
N ALA A 91 5.72 4.62 -19.96
CA ALA A 91 4.97 4.41 -18.72
C ALA A 91 3.44 4.45 -18.93
N GLN A 92 2.94 5.40 -19.74
CA GLN A 92 1.52 5.53 -20.06
C GLN A 92 0.93 4.32 -20.82
N ARG A 93 1.75 3.51 -21.48
CA ARG A 93 1.35 2.30 -22.20
C ARG A 93 1.63 1.01 -21.42
N SER A 94 2.23 1.14 -20.23
CA SER A 94 2.61 0.05 -19.35
C SER A 94 1.78 0.02 -18.05
N CYS A 95 0.85 0.97 -17.88
CA CYS A 95 -0.08 1.06 -16.76
C CYS A 95 -1.42 0.39 -17.06
#